data_AF-A0A1N6GBP7-F1
#
_entry.id   AF-A0A1N6GBP7-F1
#
_cell.length_a   1.000
_cell.length_b   1.000
_cell.length_c   1.000
_cell.angle_alpha   90.00
_cell.angle_beta   90.00
_cell.angle_gamma   90.00
#
_symmetry.space_group_name_H-M   'P 1'
#
loop_
_entity.id
_entity.type
_entity.pdbx_description
1 polymer ?
#
loop_
_entity_poly.entity_id
_entity_poly.type
_entity_poly.pdbx_seq_one_letter_code
_entity_poly.pdbx_strand_id
1 'polypeptide(L)' 'MKNLKKLNRGNLKAINGGAVCNENCPPGPYGPGPGFPRSCEAYNALPKCCQSKVLVHMDCVDGGLS' A
#
# COMPACT_ATOMS: atom_id res chain seq x y z
N MET A 1 5.01 -31.88 -1.10
CA MET A 1 3.91 -30.97 -0.69
C MET A 1 4.18 -30.56 0.76
N LYS A 2 4.27 -29.26 1.06
CA LYS A 2 4.53 -28.80 2.44
C LYS A 2 3.26 -29.03 3.27
N ASN A 3 3.37 -29.71 4.42
CA ASN A 3 2.27 -29.93 5.35
C ASN A 3 1.74 -28.57 5.86
N LEU A 4 0.69 -28.05 5.23
CA LEU A 4 0.00 -26.85 5.69
C LEU A 4 -0.71 -27.20 7.00
N LYS A 5 -0.10 -26.79 8.12
CA LYS A 5 -0.69 -26.93 9.45
C LYS A 5 -2.08 -26.29 9.44
N LYS A 6 -3.10 -27.07 9.77
CA LYS A 6 -4.49 -26.62 9.84
C LYS A 6 -4.59 -25.48 10.86
N LEU A 7 -4.74 -24.24 10.39
CA LEU A 7 -4.95 -23.08 11.25
C LEU A 7 -6.30 -23.24 11.95
N ASN A 8 -6.30 -23.22 13.29
CA ASN A 8 -7.54 -23.19 14.06
C ASN A 8 -8.19 -21.80 13.95
N ARG A 9 -9.49 -21.69 14.24
CA ARG A 9 -10.24 -20.43 14.12
C ARG A 9 -9.65 -19.29 14.96
N GLY A 10 -9.06 -19.58 16.12
CA GLY A 10 -8.39 -18.58 16.96
C GLY A 10 -7.15 -18.00 16.30
N ASN A 11 -6.31 -18.88 15.74
CA ASN A 11 -5.10 -18.50 15.02
C ASN A 11 -5.44 -17.75 13.72
N LEU A 12 -6.54 -18.09 13.06
CA LEU A 12 -7.01 -17.36 11.88
C LEU A 12 -7.44 -15.93 12.22
N LYS A 13 -8.01 -15.68 13.40
CA LYS A 13 -8.33 -14.31 13.87
C LYS A 13 -7.08 -13.48 14.16
N ALA A 14 -6.00 -14.12 14.62
CA ALA A 14 -4.73 -13.46 14.89
C ALA A 14 -3.95 -13.13 13.60
N ILE A 15 -4.30 -13.77 12.48
CA ILE A 15 -3.81 -13.38 11.17
C ILE A 15 -4.58 -12.13 10.76
N ASN A 16 -4.00 -10.96 11.04
CA ASN A 16 -4.48 -9.68 10.54
C ASN A 16 -4.36 -9.67 9.02
N GLY A 17 -5.43 -10.03 8.33
CA GLY A 17 -5.54 -9.95 6.88
C GLY A 17 -5.70 -8.50 6.45
N GLY A 18 -4.72 -7.99 5.70
CA GLY A 18 -4.71 -6.61 5.20
C GLY A 18 -4.26 -5.61 6.27
N ALA A 19 -3.39 -4.68 5.86
CA ALA A 19 -2.97 -3.57 6.72
C ALA A 19 -4.21 -2.88 7.31
N VAL A 20 -4.18 -2.63 8.63
CA VAL A 20 -5.25 -2.05 9.49
C VAL A 20 -5.63 -0.60 9.12
N CYS A 21 -5.28 -0.17 7.91
CA CYS A 21 -5.56 1.14 7.36
C CYS A 21 -7.03 1.19 6.90
N ASN A 22 -7.94 1.38 7.85
CA ASN A 22 -9.36 1.64 7.58
C ASN A 22 -9.61 3.12 7.24
N GLU A 23 -8.55 3.87 6.96
CA GLU A 23 -8.60 5.26 6.55
C GLU A 23 -9.03 5.35 5.07
N ASN A 24 -9.89 6.32 4.77
CA ASN A 24 -10.28 6.62 3.40
C ASN A 24 -9.10 7.29 2.68
N CYS A 25 -8.25 6.49 2.03
CA CYS A 25 -7.06 6.98 1.35
C CYS A 25 -7.44 7.80 0.11
N PRO A 26 -6.81 8.98 -0.09
CA PRO A 26 -7.09 9.80 -1.25
C PRO A 26 -6.72 9.07 -2.55
N PRO A 27 -7.59 9.10 -3.57
CA PRO A 27 -7.38 8.36 -4.80
C PRO A 27 -6.16 8.90 -5.57
N GLY A 28 -5.43 7.99 -6.21
CA GLY A 28 -4.36 8.31 -7.16
C GLY A 28 -4.90 8.46 -8.60
N PRO A 29 -4.01 8.43 -9.62
CA PRO A 29 -2.58 8.14 -9.54
C PRO A 29 -1.71 9.34 -9.12
N TYR A 30 -0.58 9.06 -8.48
CA TYR A 30 0.43 10.05 -8.10
C TYR A 30 1.62 9.97 -9.06
N GLY A 31 2.12 11.10 -9.56
CA GLY A 31 3.22 11.09 -10.53
C GLY A 31 3.69 12.47 -10.96
N PRO A 32 4.79 12.55 -11.72
CA PRO A 32 5.28 13.79 -12.29
C PRO A 32 4.56 14.14 -13.59
N GLY A 33 4.24 15.43 -13.77
CA GLY A 33 3.72 15.96 -15.03
C GLY A 33 2.19 15.95 -15.18
N PRO A 34 1.68 16.42 -16.33
CA PRO A 34 0.26 16.75 -16.52
C PRO A 34 -0.66 15.53 -16.63
N GLY A 35 -0.12 14.32 -16.79
CA GLY A 35 -0.90 13.08 -16.85
C GLY A 35 -1.34 12.54 -15.48
N PHE A 36 -0.88 13.15 -14.39
CA PHE A 36 -1.17 12.68 -13.03
C PHE A 36 -2.00 13.72 -12.27
N PRO A 37 -3.14 13.32 -11.66
CA PRO A 37 -3.96 14.23 -10.88
C PRO A 37 -3.31 14.66 -9.55
N ARG A 38 -2.23 14.00 -9.12
CA ARG A 38 -1.52 14.26 -7.86
C ARG A 38 0.00 14.20 -8.06
N SER A 39 0.73 15.05 -7.34
CA SER A 39 2.20 15.10 -7.38
C SER A 39 2.86 14.01 -6.53
N CYS A 40 4.16 13.76 -6.76
CA CYS A 40 4.96 12.88 -5.90
C CYS A 40 5.03 13.37 -4.44
N GLU A 41 5.05 14.69 -4.22
CA GLU A 41 5.02 15.28 -2.87
C GLU A 41 3.73 14.90 -2.12
N ALA A 42 2.60 14.88 -2.83
CA ALA A 42 1.32 14.46 -2.25
C ALA A 42 1.32 12.97 -1.87
N TYR A 43 2.07 12.12 -2.59
CA TYR A 43 2.28 10.71 -2.24
C TYR A 43 3.14 10.56 -0.98
N ASN A 44 4.24 11.31 -0.90
CA ASN A 44 5.16 11.28 0.24
C ASN A 44 4.53 11.82 1.53
N ALA A 45 3.52 12.70 1.42
CA ALA A 45 2.72 13.17 2.53
C ALA A 45 1.65 12.18 3.01
N LEU A 46 1.38 11.10 2.27
CA LEU A 46 0.38 10.11 2.70
C LEU A 46 0.87 9.34 3.92
N PRO A 47 -0.04 8.94 4.82
CA PRO A 47 0.26 7.91 5.80
C PRO A 47 0.83 6.67 5.10
N LYS A 48 1.83 6.03 5.70
CA LYS A 48 2.44 4.78 5.16
C LYS A 48 1.40 3.72 4.80
N CYS A 49 0.29 3.73 5.53
CA CYS A 49 -0.80 2.80 5.34
C CYS A 49 -1.58 3.06 4.03
N CYS A 50 -1.65 4.31 3.58
CA CYS A 50 -2.22 4.70 2.29
C CYS A 50 -1.23 4.58 1.12
N GLN A 51 0.07 4.76 1.37
CA GLN A 51 1.10 4.60 0.33
C GLN A 51 1.08 3.21 -0.32
N SER A 52 0.70 2.17 0.42
CA SER A 52 0.58 0.79 -0.09
C SER A 52 -0.75 0.49 -0.81
N LYS A 53 -1.69 1.45 -0.85
CA LYS A 53 -3.05 1.29 -1.41
C LYS A 53 -3.34 2.15 -2.64
N VAL A 54 -2.43 3.04 -3.01
CA VAL A 54 -2.62 3.98 -4.12
C VAL A 54 -1.70 3.65 -5.29
N LEU A 55 -2.13 4.01 -6.50
CA LEU A 55 -1.29 3.93 -7.69
C LEU A 55 -0.30 5.10 -7.69
N VAL A 56 0.98 4.82 -7.90
CA VAL A 56 2.06 5.81 -7.90
C VAL A 56 3.06 5.53 -9.02
N HIS A 57 3.57 6.58 -9.64
CA HIS A 57 4.63 6.51 -10.64
C HIS A 57 5.96 6.16 -9.97
N MET A 58 6.80 5.37 -10.64
CA MET A 58 8.05 4.86 -10.06
C MET A 58 9.01 6.00 -9.66
N ASP A 59 9.00 7.12 -10.38
CA ASP A 59 9.78 8.33 -10.06
C ASP A 59 9.44 8.95 -8.69
N CYS A 60 8.28 8.63 -8.11
CA CYS A 60 7.88 9.14 -6.80
C CYS A 60 8.30 8.25 -5.63
N VAL A 61 8.86 7.07 -5.89
CA VAL A 61 9.25 6.10 -4.85
C VAL A 61 10.77 6.09 -4.77
N ASP A 62 11.33 6.77 -3.76
CA ASP A 62 12.78 6.83 -3.48
C ASP A 62 13.35 5.47 -3.01
N GLY A 63 13.36 4.47 -3.90
CA GLY A 63 13.81 3.11 -3.58
C GLY A 63 13.61 2.09 -4.69
N GLY A 64 13.58 2.52 -5.95
CA GLY A 64 13.54 1.60 -7.08
C GLY A 64 14.77 0.71 -7.14
N LEU A 65 14.60 -0.56 -6.73
CA LEU A 65 15.43 -1.71 -7.08
C LEU A 65 16.95 -1.51 -6.90
N SER A 66 17.44 -1.70 -5.67
CA SER A 66 18.78 -2.25 -5.45
C SER A 66 18.69 -3.75 -5.22
#